data_AF-X0XFP2-F1
#
_entry.id   AF-X0XFP2-F1
#
_cell.length_a   1.000
_cell.length_b   1.000
_cell.length_c   1.000
_cell.angle_alpha   90.00
_cell.angle_beta   90.00
_cell.angle_gamma   90.00
#
_symmetry.space_group_name_H-M   'P 1'
#
loop_
_entity.id
_entity.type
_entity.pdbx_description
1 polymer ?
#
loop_
_entity_poly.entity_id
_entity_poly.type
_entity_poly.pdbx_seq_one_letter_code
_entity_poly.pdbx_strand_id
1 'polypeptide(L)'
;MSEYGEPLLFAEMAPDRPDFENSLIDARNCIPIKDGYDSLQQLSILTDQLPTRGIGAITAKDAVGDADTYAGTLTKLFHSVDGVWTDATRLVGGDYVTASNGRWEFVIVGSNIIGTNFADNPQIVASGALNFADLTTDFKSKHVAQVRQFTVHGNTDDPVDGHVPFRVRWSAFDDPSDYTISPVTQSDFQDPQSPGGACQGIVGGEIGMVFMERSTHRMTYVS
;
A
#
# COMPACT_ATOMS: atom_id res chain seq x y z
N MET A 1 -48.12 13.97 71.51
CA MET A 1 -46.72 14.39 71.70
C MET A 1 -45.95 13.89 70.50
N SER A 2 -45.32 14.81 69.79
CA SER A 2 -44.58 14.69 68.53
C SER A 2 -43.85 13.35 68.29
N GLU A 3 -44.37 12.53 67.37
CA GLU A 3 -43.58 11.50 66.68
C GLU A 3 -42.60 12.22 65.75
N TYR A 4 -41.33 12.25 66.13
CA TYR A 4 -40.25 12.77 65.30
C TYR A 4 -40.04 11.82 64.11
N GLY A 5 -40.13 12.36 62.89
CA GLY A 5 -39.95 11.59 61.66
C GLY A 5 -38.56 10.97 61.56
N GLU A 6 -38.51 9.76 61.02
CA GLU A 6 -37.27 9.06 60.64
C GLU A 6 -36.36 10.01 59.84
N PRO A 7 -35.09 10.22 60.26
CA PRO A 7 -34.19 11.08 59.52
C PRO A 7 -33.86 10.46 58.17
N LEU A 8 -34.09 11.21 57.09
CA LEU A 8 -33.49 10.91 55.79
C LEU A 8 -31.97 11.02 55.94
N LEU A 9 -31.29 9.88 55.89
CA LEU A 9 -29.83 9.83 55.79
C LEU A 9 -29.42 10.54 54.50
N PHE A 10 -28.52 11.52 54.61
CA PHE A 10 -27.88 12.09 53.42
C PHE A 10 -27.16 10.98 52.66
N ALA A 11 -27.38 10.90 51.34
CA ALA A 11 -26.45 10.18 50.47
C ALA A 11 -25.07 10.84 50.56
N GLU A 12 -24.01 10.06 50.38
CA GLU A 12 -22.63 10.56 50.40
C GLU A 12 -22.44 11.69 49.37
N MET A 13 -21.89 12.82 49.82
CA MET A 13 -21.55 13.94 48.93
C MET A 13 -20.31 13.58 48.10
N ALA A 14 -20.46 13.49 46.78
CA ALA A 14 -19.37 13.18 45.84
C ALA A 14 -19.22 14.27 44.74
N PRO A 15 -18.80 15.50 45.08
CA PRO A 15 -18.71 16.62 44.13
C PRO A 15 -17.51 16.53 43.15
N ASP A 16 -16.69 15.48 43.22
CA ASP A 16 -15.50 15.28 42.38
C ASP A 16 -15.45 13.86 41.77
N ARG A 17 -16.63 13.29 41.46
CA ARG A 17 -16.72 12.07 40.64
C ARG A 17 -16.80 12.48 39.17
N PRO A 18 -15.80 12.21 38.32
CA PRO A 18 -16.02 12.25 36.88
C PRO A 18 -17.03 11.15 36.53
N ASP A 19 -18.23 11.56 36.10
CA ASP A 19 -19.36 10.67 35.81
C ASP A 19 -19.35 10.22 34.34
N PHE A 20 -18.28 9.52 33.95
CA PHE A 20 -18.30 8.64 32.78
C PHE A 20 -17.74 7.28 33.18
N GLU A 21 -18.62 6.28 33.20
CA GLU A 21 -18.36 4.92 33.64
C GLU A 21 -17.09 4.32 32.98
N ASN A 22 -16.13 3.90 33.81
CA ASN A 22 -14.91 3.18 33.42
C ASN A 22 -14.05 3.88 32.35
N SER A 23 -13.21 4.83 32.79
CA SER A 23 -12.09 5.33 31.98
C SER A 23 -11.07 4.21 31.72
N LEU A 24 -11.33 3.37 30.72
CA LEU A 24 -10.40 2.36 30.24
C LEU A 24 -9.23 3.09 29.54
N ILE A 25 -8.05 3.07 30.14
CA ILE A 25 -6.85 3.78 29.63
C ILE A 25 -6.03 2.97 28.63
N ASP A 26 -6.18 1.65 28.61
CA ASP A 26 -5.53 0.73 27.68
C ASP A 26 -6.49 -0.42 27.35
N ALA A 27 -6.72 -0.64 26.06
CA ALA A 27 -7.60 -1.66 25.51
C ALA A 27 -6.79 -2.44 24.45
N ARG A 28 -6.47 -3.71 24.72
CA ARG A 28 -5.66 -4.54 23.81
C ARG A 28 -6.48 -5.67 23.22
N ASN A 29 -6.25 -5.95 21.94
CA ASN A 29 -6.92 -7.01 21.19
C ASN A 29 -8.45 -6.90 21.29
N CYS A 30 -8.99 -5.69 21.16
CA CYS A 30 -10.42 -5.44 21.22
C CYS A 30 -10.87 -4.50 20.10
N ILE A 31 -12.14 -4.64 19.70
CA ILE A 31 -12.83 -3.76 18.75
C ILE A 31 -13.86 -2.92 19.49
N PRO A 32 -13.97 -1.61 19.21
CA PRO A 32 -14.98 -0.77 19.84
C PRO A 32 -16.38 -1.14 19.31
N ILE A 33 -17.33 -1.29 20.23
CA ILE A 33 -18.75 -1.48 19.94
C ILE A 33 -19.55 -0.34 20.58
N LYS A 34 -20.83 -0.22 20.20
CA LYS A 34 -21.71 0.88 20.63
C LYS A 34 -21.65 1.17 22.14
N ASP A 35 -21.60 0.11 22.95
CA ASP A 35 -21.63 0.18 24.42
C ASP A 35 -20.46 -0.59 25.06
N GLY A 36 -19.24 -0.49 24.50
CA GLY A 36 -18.04 -1.09 25.11
C GLY A 36 -17.00 -1.60 24.10
N TYR A 37 -16.37 -2.71 24.45
CA TYR A 37 -15.33 -3.36 23.63
C TYR A 37 -15.64 -4.86 23.50
N ASP A 38 -15.52 -5.39 22.29
CA ASP A 38 -15.56 -6.83 22.02
C ASP A 38 -14.15 -7.34 21.72
N SER A 39 -13.92 -8.65 21.82
CA SER A 39 -12.66 -9.28 21.48
C SER A 39 -12.34 -9.14 19.99
N LEU A 40 -11.10 -8.79 19.66
CA LEU A 40 -10.59 -8.91 18.31
C LEU A 40 -10.56 -10.40 17.95
N GLN A 41 -11.09 -10.74 16.78
CA GLN A 41 -11.08 -12.12 16.29
C GLN A 41 -9.65 -12.65 16.23
N GLN A 42 -9.49 -13.93 16.58
CA GLN A 42 -8.18 -14.59 16.52
C GLN A 42 -7.67 -14.61 15.07
N LEU A 43 -6.39 -14.28 14.90
CA LEU A 43 -5.72 -14.43 13.62
C LEU A 43 -5.62 -15.91 13.25
N SER A 44 -6.13 -16.27 12.07
CA SER A 44 -5.96 -17.59 11.47
C SER A 44 -4.82 -17.57 10.46
N ILE A 45 -3.99 -18.61 10.47
CA ILE A 45 -2.98 -18.80 9.43
C ILE A 45 -3.69 -19.14 8.11
N LEU A 46 -3.42 -18.36 7.07
CA LEU A 46 -3.99 -18.56 5.73
C LEU A 46 -3.02 -19.34 4.82
N THR A 47 -1.72 -19.13 4.97
CA THR A 47 -0.69 -19.69 4.09
C THR A 47 0.47 -20.29 4.89
N ASP A 48 1.24 -21.16 4.25
CA ASP A 48 2.52 -21.62 4.79
C ASP A 48 3.52 -20.47 4.96
N GLN A 49 4.61 -20.72 5.69
CA GLN A 49 5.66 -19.73 5.85
C GLN A 49 6.41 -19.49 4.52
N LEU A 50 6.62 -18.22 4.15
CA LEU A 50 7.51 -17.87 3.05
C LEU A 50 8.94 -18.40 3.30
N PRO A 51 9.67 -18.83 2.25
CA PRO A 51 11.03 -19.37 2.41
C PRO A 51 12.02 -18.39 3.05
N THR A 52 11.82 -17.08 2.88
CA THR A 52 12.59 -16.01 3.52
C THR A 52 11.66 -14.86 3.92
N ARG A 53 12.18 -13.87 4.65
CA ARG A 53 11.39 -12.73 5.13
C ARG A 53 10.73 -11.98 3.97
N GLY A 54 9.40 -11.96 3.98
CA GLY A 54 8.61 -11.09 3.10
C GLY A 54 8.77 -9.61 3.48
N ILE A 55 8.94 -8.76 2.49
CA ILE A 55 9.12 -7.30 2.62
C ILE A 55 8.10 -6.50 1.79
N GLY A 56 7.04 -7.16 1.35
CA GLY A 56 5.89 -6.58 0.66
C GLY A 56 5.00 -7.71 0.17
N ALA A 57 3.69 -7.48 0.18
CA ALA A 57 2.72 -8.45 -0.32
C ALA A 57 1.48 -7.72 -0.85
N ILE A 58 0.76 -8.39 -1.75
CA ILE A 58 -0.51 -7.94 -2.30
C ILE A 58 -1.41 -9.12 -2.55
N THR A 59 -2.72 -8.92 -2.34
CA THR A 59 -3.73 -9.91 -2.71
C THR A 59 -4.69 -9.25 -3.68
N ALA A 60 -4.81 -9.83 -4.88
CA ALA A 60 -5.86 -9.54 -5.83
C ALA A 60 -6.96 -10.60 -5.71
N LYS A 61 -8.16 -10.27 -6.20
CA LYS A 61 -9.24 -11.24 -6.35
C LYS A 61 -9.63 -11.30 -7.81
N ASP A 62 -9.79 -12.50 -8.34
CA ASP A 62 -10.29 -12.69 -9.69
C ASP A 62 -11.81 -12.45 -9.77
N ALA A 63 -12.38 -12.59 -10.97
CA ALA A 63 -13.80 -12.42 -11.20
C ALA A 63 -14.68 -13.52 -10.56
N VAL A 64 -14.10 -14.66 -10.19
CA VAL A 64 -14.78 -15.81 -9.60
C VAL A 64 -14.72 -15.75 -8.06
N GLY A 65 -13.85 -14.91 -7.51
CA GLY A 65 -13.66 -14.66 -6.09
C GLY A 65 -12.40 -15.30 -5.50
N ASP A 66 -11.60 -15.98 -6.31
CA ASP A 66 -10.36 -16.62 -5.90
C ASP A 66 -9.28 -15.57 -5.64
N ALA A 67 -8.54 -15.77 -4.55
CA ALA A 67 -7.56 -14.80 -4.06
C ALA A 67 -6.16 -15.14 -4.59
N ASP A 68 -5.62 -14.27 -5.43
CA ASP A 68 -4.25 -14.33 -5.91
C ASP A 68 -3.34 -13.50 -5.02
N THR A 69 -2.54 -14.16 -4.17
CA THR A 69 -1.64 -13.48 -3.24
C THR A 69 -0.19 -13.58 -3.70
N TYR A 70 0.48 -12.44 -3.80
CA TYR A 70 1.90 -12.36 -4.14
C TYR A 70 2.68 -11.73 -3.00
N ALA A 71 3.92 -12.19 -2.80
CA ALA A 71 4.81 -11.65 -1.79
C ALA A 71 6.25 -11.57 -2.32
N GLY A 72 6.93 -10.48 -1.97
CA GLY A 72 8.32 -10.25 -2.35
C GLY A 72 9.27 -10.41 -1.18
N THR A 73 10.43 -10.99 -1.45
CA THR A 73 11.58 -11.07 -0.56
C THR A 73 12.71 -10.21 -1.12
N LEU A 74 13.91 -10.28 -0.53
CA LEU A 74 15.04 -9.51 -1.06
C LEU A 74 15.43 -9.95 -2.47
N THR A 75 15.33 -11.25 -2.76
CA THR A 75 15.86 -11.86 -3.99
C THR A 75 14.79 -12.48 -4.89
N LYS A 76 13.57 -12.71 -4.40
CA LYS A 76 12.54 -13.46 -5.13
C LYS A 76 11.13 -12.90 -4.95
N LEU A 77 10.26 -13.18 -5.91
CA LEU A 77 8.82 -12.99 -5.81
C LEU A 77 8.15 -14.37 -5.73
N PHE A 78 7.13 -14.49 -4.90
CA PHE A 78 6.37 -15.73 -4.71
C PHE A 78 4.89 -15.48 -4.97
N HIS A 79 4.22 -16.50 -5.50
CA HIS A 79 2.77 -16.56 -5.64
C HIS A 79 2.23 -17.63 -4.68
N SER A 80 1.17 -17.31 -3.95
CA SER A 80 0.49 -18.27 -3.08
C SER A 80 -0.69 -18.86 -3.83
N VAL A 81 -0.62 -20.16 -4.09
CA VAL A 81 -1.72 -20.96 -4.65
C VAL A 81 -2.17 -21.96 -3.59
N ASP A 82 -3.44 -21.93 -3.22
CA ASP A 82 -4.01 -22.82 -2.18
C ASP A 82 -3.24 -22.83 -0.86
N GLY A 83 -2.68 -21.67 -0.48
CA GLY A 83 -1.90 -21.50 0.75
C GLY A 83 -0.43 -21.90 0.65
N VAL A 84 0.03 -22.36 -0.51
CA VAL A 84 1.42 -22.79 -0.76
C VAL A 84 2.16 -21.75 -1.60
N TRP A 85 3.35 -21.35 -1.17
CA TRP A 85 4.19 -20.41 -1.91
C TRP A 85 5.00 -21.10 -3.00
N THR A 86 4.79 -20.69 -4.24
CA THR A 86 5.56 -21.08 -5.43
C THR A 86 6.43 -19.91 -5.88
N ASP A 87 7.62 -20.21 -6.43
CA ASP A 87 8.51 -19.20 -6.97
C ASP A 87 7.88 -18.61 -8.24
N ALA A 88 7.66 -17.30 -8.24
CA ALA A 88 7.12 -16.52 -9.36
C ALA A 88 8.15 -15.52 -9.90
N THR A 89 9.42 -15.67 -9.54
CA THR A 89 10.50 -14.77 -9.95
C THR A 89 10.65 -14.78 -11.47
N ARG A 90 11.03 -13.62 -12.04
CA ARG A 90 11.29 -13.49 -13.47
C ARG A 90 12.24 -14.57 -13.99
N LEU A 91 11.96 -15.06 -15.20
CA LEU A 91 12.79 -16.07 -15.87
C LEU A 91 14.05 -15.47 -16.51
N VAL A 92 14.03 -14.18 -16.83
CA VAL A 92 15.14 -13.44 -17.45
C VAL A 92 15.57 -12.33 -16.50
N GLY A 93 16.88 -12.16 -16.30
CA GLY A 93 17.46 -11.19 -15.37
C GLY A 93 17.82 -11.77 -13.99
N GLY A 94 17.34 -12.98 -13.66
CA GLY A 94 17.69 -13.68 -12.42
C GLY A 94 17.06 -13.08 -11.16
N ASP A 95 17.63 -13.42 -10.00
CA ASP A 95 17.18 -12.94 -8.69
C ASP A 95 17.19 -11.39 -8.60
N TYR A 96 16.28 -10.85 -7.80
CA TYR A 96 16.19 -9.43 -7.49
C TYR A 96 17.30 -8.98 -6.53
N VAL A 97 17.60 -7.69 -6.54
CA VAL A 97 18.66 -7.07 -5.72
C VAL A 97 18.11 -6.03 -4.76
N THR A 98 16.94 -6.31 -4.19
CA THR A 98 16.28 -5.40 -3.24
C THR A 98 17.21 -5.08 -2.07
N ALA A 99 17.33 -3.80 -1.72
CA ALA A 99 18.15 -3.37 -0.59
C ALA A 99 17.66 -4.01 0.72
N SER A 100 18.57 -4.23 1.68
CA SER A 100 18.26 -4.84 2.99
C SER A 100 17.25 -4.05 3.83
N ASN A 101 17.17 -2.73 3.61
CA ASN A 101 16.17 -1.83 4.18
C ASN A 101 15.08 -1.41 3.17
N GLY A 102 15.08 -2.02 1.98
CA GLY A 102 14.08 -1.83 0.94
C GLY A 102 12.79 -2.60 1.23
N ARG A 103 11.79 -2.37 0.37
CA ARG A 103 10.51 -3.06 0.39
C ARG A 103 9.99 -3.21 -1.05
N TRP A 104 9.05 -4.11 -1.23
CA TRP A 104 8.24 -4.14 -2.45
C TRP A 104 6.98 -3.30 -2.26
N GLU A 105 6.68 -2.47 -3.24
CA GLU A 105 5.38 -1.82 -3.39
C GLU A 105 4.65 -2.42 -4.58
N PHE A 106 3.36 -2.70 -4.40
CA PHE A 106 2.54 -3.35 -5.40
C PHE A 106 1.27 -2.57 -5.67
N VAL A 107 0.75 -2.70 -6.89
CA VAL A 107 -0.55 -2.17 -7.29
C VAL A 107 -1.26 -3.14 -8.23
N ILE A 108 -2.59 -3.18 -8.15
CA ILE A 108 -3.44 -3.90 -9.10
C ILE A 108 -3.85 -2.93 -10.21
N VAL A 109 -3.63 -3.34 -11.46
CA VAL A 109 -4.00 -2.58 -12.66
C VAL A 109 -4.74 -3.51 -13.61
N GLY A 110 -6.06 -3.37 -13.65
CA GLY A 110 -6.92 -4.32 -14.38
C GLY A 110 -6.72 -5.74 -13.83
N SER A 111 -6.31 -6.67 -14.71
CA SER A 111 -5.97 -8.06 -14.34
C SER A 111 -4.48 -8.27 -14.05
N ASN A 112 -3.69 -7.19 -14.02
CA ASN A 112 -2.25 -7.25 -13.81
C ASN A 112 -1.89 -6.79 -12.39
N ILE A 113 -0.80 -7.33 -11.87
CA ILE A 113 -0.15 -6.84 -10.67
C ILE A 113 1.20 -6.28 -11.07
N ILE A 114 1.46 -5.06 -10.65
CA ILE A 114 2.73 -4.38 -10.86
C ILE A 114 3.44 -4.25 -9.52
N GLY A 115 4.73 -4.57 -9.49
CA GLY A 115 5.58 -4.52 -8.30
C GLY A 115 6.86 -3.71 -8.54
N THR A 116 7.31 -2.97 -7.55
CA THR A 116 8.57 -2.23 -7.64
C THR A 116 9.37 -2.28 -6.34
N ASN A 117 10.69 -2.29 -6.45
CA ASN A 117 11.63 -2.38 -5.30
C ASN A 117 12.77 -1.36 -5.37
N PHE A 118 12.70 -0.40 -6.31
CA PHE A 118 13.72 0.62 -6.65
C PHE A 118 15.06 0.10 -7.20
N ALA A 119 15.51 -1.10 -6.82
CA ALA A 119 16.79 -1.65 -7.25
C ALA A 119 16.74 -2.32 -8.63
N ASP A 120 15.59 -2.89 -8.97
CA ASP A 120 15.29 -3.56 -10.23
C ASP A 120 14.26 -2.77 -11.04
N ASN A 121 14.16 -3.12 -12.33
CA ASN A 121 13.08 -2.64 -13.20
C ASN A 121 11.71 -3.01 -12.59
N PRO A 122 10.68 -2.16 -12.70
CA PRO A 122 9.34 -2.51 -12.29
C PRO A 122 8.90 -3.83 -12.93
N GLN A 123 8.24 -4.67 -12.15
CA GLN A 123 7.80 -6.01 -12.55
C GLN A 123 6.30 -6.03 -12.78
N ILE A 124 5.84 -6.86 -13.71
CA ILE A 124 4.43 -7.11 -13.98
C ILE A 124 4.15 -8.61 -14.05
N VAL A 125 3.00 -9.02 -13.54
CA VAL A 125 2.43 -10.36 -13.74
C VAL A 125 0.96 -10.21 -14.10
N ALA A 126 0.53 -10.91 -15.15
CA ALA A 126 -0.87 -11.01 -15.51
C ALA A 126 -1.54 -12.12 -14.69
N SER A 127 -2.84 -11.99 -14.41
CA SER A 127 -3.63 -13.08 -13.83
C SER A 127 -3.46 -14.37 -14.65
N GLY A 128 -3.15 -15.47 -13.98
CA GLY A 128 -2.84 -16.77 -14.60
C GLY A 128 -1.41 -16.93 -15.14
N ALA A 129 -0.57 -15.90 -15.13
CA ALA A 129 0.85 -16.04 -15.46
C ALA A 129 1.64 -16.60 -14.26
N LEU A 130 2.61 -17.48 -14.53
CA LEU A 130 3.39 -18.14 -13.48
C LEU A 130 4.52 -17.28 -12.91
N ASN A 131 5.09 -16.39 -13.72
CA ASN A 131 6.26 -15.61 -13.36
C ASN A 131 6.07 -14.15 -13.71
N PHE A 132 6.67 -13.28 -12.92
CA PHE A 132 6.82 -11.87 -13.25
C PHE A 132 7.72 -11.67 -14.47
N ALA A 133 7.56 -10.54 -15.14
CA ALA A 133 8.45 -10.04 -16.17
C ALA A 133 8.74 -8.57 -15.92
N ASP A 134 9.81 -8.03 -16.52
CA ASP A 134 10.05 -6.60 -16.53
C ASP A 134 8.87 -5.90 -17.23
N LEU A 135 8.24 -4.96 -16.54
CA LEU A 135 7.19 -4.09 -17.08
C LEU A 135 7.76 -3.12 -18.11
N THR A 136 8.91 -2.53 -17.77
CA THR A 136 9.66 -1.58 -18.58
C THR A 136 11.13 -1.64 -18.18
N THR A 137 12.03 -1.39 -19.12
CA THR A 137 13.46 -1.25 -18.85
C THR A 137 13.91 0.21 -18.81
N ASP A 138 12.98 1.15 -18.99
CA ASP A 138 13.30 2.57 -19.18
C ASP A 138 13.66 3.27 -17.86
N PHE A 139 13.18 2.76 -16.73
CA PHE A 139 13.43 3.31 -15.41
C PHE A 139 13.19 2.30 -14.30
N LYS A 140 13.63 2.65 -13.10
CA LYS A 140 13.32 2.03 -11.82
C LYS A 140 12.53 3.01 -10.97
N SER A 141 11.75 2.53 -10.02
CA SER A 141 10.90 3.39 -9.17
C SER A 141 10.83 2.89 -7.74
N LYS A 142 10.58 3.79 -6.79
CA LYS A 142 10.32 3.39 -5.40
C LYS A 142 8.83 3.25 -5.09
N HIS A 143 8.01 4.04 -5.76
CA HIS A 143 6.58 4.12 -5.53
C HIS A 143 5.78 3.83 -6.78
N VAL A 144 4.67 3.13 -6.62
CA VAL A 144 3.73 2.83 -7.70
C VAL A 144 2.29 2.95 -7.21
N ALA A 145 1.42 3.55 -8.02
CA ALA A 145 -0.01 3.64 -7.76
C ALA A 145 -0.81 3.74 -9.06
N GLN A 146 -2.06 3.31 -9.02
CA GLN A 146 -2.98 3.43 -10.14
C GLN A 146 -3.85 4.68 -9.94
N VAL A 147 -3.74 5.66 -10.83
CA VAL A 147 -4.56 6.88 -10.82
C VAL A 147 -5.44 6.85 -12.05
N ARG A 148 -6.73 6.56 -11.88
CA ARG A 148 -7.67 6.29 -12.98
C ARG A 148 -7.10 5.24 -13.94
N GLN A 149 -6.75 5.64 -15.17
CA GLN A 149 -6.23 4.78 -16.24
C GLN A 149 -4.73 4.97 -16.49
N PHE A 150 -4.04 5.61 -15.54
CA PHE A 150 -2.59 5.79 -15.59
C PHE A 150 -1.93 5.01 -14.45
N THR A 151 -0.92 4.22 -14.79
CA THR A 151 0.00 3.68 -13.79
C THR A 151 1.08 4.71 -13.53
N VAL A 152 1.14 5.17 -12.28
CA VAL A 152 1.99 6.30 -11.86
C VAL A 152 3.12 5.77 -11.00
N HIS A 153 4.34 6.17 -11.38
CA HIS A 153 5.57 5.84 -10.68
C HIS A 153 6.19 7.09 -10.06
N GLY A 154 6.66 6.97 -8.82
CA GLY A 154 7.31 8.04 -8.08
C GLY A 154 8.74 7.67 -7.71
N ASN A 155 9.58 8.70 -7.58
CA ASN A 155 10.96 8.56 -7.14
C ASN A 155 11.74 7.59 -8.07
N THR A 156 11.98 8.07 -9.29
CA THR A 156 12.45 7.25 -10.39
C THR A 156 13.96 7.38 -10.59
N ASP A 157 14.57 6.33 -11.10
CA ASP A 157 15.97 6.30 -11.54
C ASP A 157 16.00 5.77 -12.97
N ASP A 158 16.48 6.57 -13.92
CA ASP A 158 16.56 6.19 -15.33
C ASP A 158 17.97 6.40 -15.90
N PRO A 159 18.32 5.72 -17.02
CA PRO A 159 19.67 5.81 -17.59
C PRO A 159 20.05 7.20 -18.13
N VAL A 160 19.10 8.12 -18.29
CA VAL A 160 19.31 9.43 -18.92
C VAL A 160 19.56 10.51 -17.87
N ASP A 161 18.65 10.64 -16.91
CA ASP A 161 18.69 11.67 -15.86
C ASP A 161 19.27 11.15 -14.53
N GLY A 162 19.44 9.83 -14.40
CA GLY A 162 19.83 9.17 -13.16
C GLY A 162 18.70 9.19 -12.13
N HIS A 163 19.07 9.20 -10.85
CA HIS A 163 18.12 9.22 -9.74
C HIS A 163 17.48 10.62 -9.58
N VAL A 164 16.19 10.73 -9.92
CA VAL A 164 15.38 11.94 -9.76
C VAL A 164 14.30 11.69 -8.70
N PRO A 165 14.60 11.94 -7.41
CA PRO A 165 13.75 11.48 -6.31
C PRO A 165 12.38 12.15 -6.22
N PHE A 166 12.23 13.35 -6.79
CA PHE A 166 10.98 14.10 -6.81
C PHE A 166 10.13 13.84 -8.06
N ARG A 167 10.63 13.06 -9.02
CA ARG A 167 9.93 12.78 -10.28
C ARG A 167 8.67 11.95 -10.03
N VAL A 168 7.61 12.33 -10.74
CA VAL A 168 6.38 11.54 -10.89
C VAL A 168 6.16 11.30 -12.37
N ARG A 169 6.23 10.04 -12.80
CA ARG A 169 6.05 9.60 -14.19
C ARG A 169 4.76 8.79 -14.30
N TRP A 170 4.10 8.82 -15.45
CA TRP A 170 2.92 8.00 -15.71
C TRP A 170 2.94 7.32 -17.08
N SER A 171 2.27 6.18 -17.14
CA SER A 171 2.14 5.37 -18.35
C SER A 171 1.31 6.06 -19.43
N ALA A 172 1.25 5.46 -20.61
CA ALA A 172 0.25 5.76 -21.61
C ALA A 172 -1.15 5.54 -21.05
N PHE A 173 -2.12 6.25 -21.61
CA PHE A 173 -3.52 6.12 -21.25
C PHE A 173 -4.01 4.70 -21.52
N ASP A 174 -4.49 4.03 -20.47
CA ASP A 174 -5.03 2.66 -20.50
C ASP A 174 -4.03 1.58 -20.94
N ASP A 175 -2.73 1.92 -21.00
CA ASP A 175 -1.65 0.97 -21.26
C ASP A 175 -0.56 1.14 -20.19
N PRO A 176 -0.50 0.24 -19.19
CA PRO A 176 0.45 0.34 -18.09
C PRO A 176 1.89 -0.01 -18.49
N SER A 177 2.13 -0.48 -19.71
CA SER A 177 3.43 -0.94 -20.20
C SER A 177 4.18 0.06 -21.07
N ASP A 178 3.49 1.04 -21.64
CA ASP A 178 4.09 2.10 -22.44
C ASP A 178 4.37 3.34 -21.59
N TYR A 179 5.64 3.73 -21.51
CA TYR A 179 6.10 4.96 -20.83
C TYR A 179 6.81 5.91 -21.80
N THR A 180 6.61 5.70 -23.10
CA THR A 180 7.16 6.54 -24.16
C THR A 180 6.48 7.89 -24.13
N ILE A 181 7.25 8.94 -23.82
CA ILE A 181 6.74 10.31 -23.74
C ILE A 181 6.06 10.69 -25.05
N SER A 182 4.76 10.96 -25.00
CA SER A 182 3.99 11.27 -26.18
C SER A 182 2.70 12.02 -25.81
N PRO A 183 2.42 13.16 -26.45
CA PRO A 183 1.14 13.85 -26.26
C PRO A 183 -0.05 13.06 -26.84
N VAL A 184 0.20 12.06 -27.71
CA VAL A 184 -0.85 11.21 -28.30
C VAL A 184 -1.35 10.17 -27.30
N THR A 185 -0.42 9.47 -26.65
CA THR A 185 -0.73 8.48 -25.61
C THR A 185 -0.90 9.12 -24.23
N GLN A 186 -0.55 10.40 -24.12
CA GLN A 186 -0.56 11.20 -22.90
C GLN A 186 0.39 10.67 -21.82
N SER A 187 1.36 9.82 -22.17
CA SER A 187 2.44 9.44 -21.26
C SER A 187 3.44 10.57 -21.14
N ASP A 188 3.78 10.93 -19.91
CA ASP A 188 4.78 11.94 -19.60
C ASP A 188 5.25 11.79 -18.15
N PHE A 189 6.10 12.71 -17.70
CA PHE A 189 6.47 12.88 -16.30
C PHE A 189 6.42 14.35 -15.91
N GLN A 190 6.34 14.61 -14.61
CA GLN A 190 6.48 15.93 -14.03
C GLN A 190 7.45 15.88 -12.87
N ASP A 191 8.23 16.94 -12.79
CA ASP A 191 9.19 17.20 -11.74
C ASP A 191 8.66 18.37 -10.89
N PRO A 192 7.75 18.10 -9.91
CA PRO A 192 7.18 19.15 -9.07
C PRO A 192 8.26 19.87 -8.26
N GLN A 193 8.74 21.00 -8.77
CA GLN A 193 9.74 21.86 -8.14
C GLN A 193 9.09 22.90 -7.22
N SER A 194 8.89 22.55 -5.94
CA SER A 194 8.60 23.50 -4.84
C SER A 194 8.52 22.71 -3.53
N PRO A 195 9.01 23.21 -2.38
CA PRO A 195 9.99 22.61 -1.46
C PRO A 195 9.82 21.12 -1.08
N GLY A 196 9.42 20.23 -1.99
CA GLY A 196 8.78 18.95 -1.67
C GLY A 196 9.76 17.84 -1.30
N GLY A 197 11.01 17.90 -1.75
CA GLY A 197 11.97 16.82 -1.53
C GLY A 197 11.59 15.55 -2.29
N ALA A 198 12.06 14.38 -1.84
CA ALA A 198 11.76 13.12 -2.50
C ALA A 198 10.28 12.74 -2.41
N CYS A 199 9.75 12.08 -3.43
CA CYS A 199 8.47 11.39 -3.37
C CYS A 199 8.57 10.22 -2.37
N GLN A 200 7.66 10.20 -1.40
CA GLN A 200 7.57 9.24 -0.29
C GLN A 200 6.42 8.24 -0.45
N GLY A 201 5.50 8.51 -1.36
CA GLY A 201 4.37 7.63 -1.66
C GLY A 201 3.35 8.31 -2.56
N ILE A 202 2.59 7.49 -3.28
CA ILE A 202 1.47 7.94 -4.12
C ILE A 202 0.26 7.13 -3.69
N VAL A 203 -0.86 7.82 -3.47
CA VAL A 203 -2.16 7.18 -3.26
C VAL A 203 -3.00 7.40 -4.50
N GLY A 204 -3.44 6.28 -5.08
CA GLY A 204 -4.22 6.22 -6.30
C GLY A 204 -5.73 6.29 -6.09
N GLY A 205 -6.47 6.04 -7.16
CA GLY A 205 -7.93 6.10 -7.22
C GLY A 205 -8.43 7.11 -8.26
N GLU A 206 -9.59 7.71 -8.00
CA GLU A 206 -10.14 8.76 -8.87
C GLU A 206 -9.25 10.02 -8.87
N ILE A 207 -8.60 10.30 -7.75
CA ILE A 207 -7.69 11.43 -7.57
C ILE A 207 -6.33 10.86 -7.14
N GLY A 208 -5.26 11.26 -7.82
CA GLY A 208 -3.90 10.95 -7.40
C GLY A 208 -3.40 11.93 -6.35
N MET A 209 -3.00 11.43 -5.19
CA MET A 209 -2.34 12.21 -4.14
C MET A 209 -0.88 11.79 -4.04
N VAL A 210 0.03 12.74 -4.26
CA VAL A 210 1.48 12.52 -4.18
C VAL A 210 2.01 13.11 -2.88
N PHE A 211 2.57 12.26 -2.04
CA PHE A 211 3.21 12.64 -0.79
C PHE A 211 4.70 12.82 -1.01
N MET A 212 5.18 14.03 -0.82
CA MET A 212 6.60 14.38 -0.84
C MET A 212 7.09 14.55 0.59
N GLU A 213 8.40 14.58 0.83
CA GLU A 213 8.99 14.79 2.16
C GLU A 213 8.45 16.03 2.90
N ARG A 214 8.12 17.08 2.15
CA ARG A 214 7.80 18.41 2.68
C ARG A 214 6.58 19.06 2.05
N SER A 215 5.86 18.34 1.19
CA SER A 215 4.65 18.83 0.54
C SER A 215 3.72 17.69 0.14
N THR A 216 2.46 18.03 -0.17
CA THR A 216 1.49 17.09 -0.75
C THR A 216 0.91 17.72 -2.00
N HIS A 217 0.89 16.97 -3.09
CA HIS A 217 0.41 17.42 -4.39
C HIS A 217 -0.80 16.61 -4.83
N ARG A 218 -1.76 17.27 -5.46
CA ARG A 218 -2.91 16.62 -6.10
C ARG A 218 -2.68 16.58 -7.60
N MET A 219 -2.70 15.38 -8.18
CA MET A 219 -2.66 15.20 -9.64
C MET A 219 -3.96 15.73 -10.25
N THR A 220 -3.83 16.59 -11.25
CA THR A 220 -4.97 17.13 -12.01
C THR A 220 -4.75 16.81 -13.48
N TYR A 221 -5.72 16.17 -14.09
CA TYR A 221 -5.72 15.94 -15.53
C TYR A 221 -6.13 17.24 -16.23
N VAL A 222 -5.32 17.68 -17.19
CA VAL A 222 -5.58 18.86 -18.02
C VAL A 222 -5.58 18.39 -19.47
N SER A 223 -6.72 18.54 -20.14
CA SER A 223 -6.93 18.23 -21.57
C SER A 223 -6.86 19.47 -22.43
#